data_AF-A0AAV5T730-F1
#
_entry.id   AF-A0AAV5T730-F1
#
_cell.length_a   1.000
_cell.length_b   1.000
_cell.length_c   1.000
_cell.angle_alpha   90.00
_cell.angle_beta   90.00
_cell.angle_gamma   90.00
#
_symmetry.space_group_name_H-M   'P 1'
#
loop_
_entity.id
_entity.type
_entity.pdbx_description
1 polymer ?
#
loop_
_entity_poly.entity_id
_entity_poly.type
_entity_poly.pdbx_seq_one_letter_code
_entity_poly.pdbx_strand_id
1 'polypeptide(L)'
;GDLLEIFDDGTEKRGETTFMDLPDEMSIKIIANLDLPSQFKMRRVSRGFNELQLCVKNMLQTIEIKIIPDRYEMSINPCSRNSPWQCHNYDELIQGLRRLALNTSINRITIREELGTDHIMIEDCLMDTLFNFEADELITWNDKK
;
A
#
# COMPACT_ATOMS: atom_id res chain seq x y z
N GLY A 1 19.30 59.92 -19.94
CA GLY A 1 20.26 58.88 -19.58
C GLY A 1 19.60 58.06 -18.51
N ASP A 2 18.88 57.04 -18.94
CA ASP A 2 18.20 56.08 -18.07
C ASP A 2 19.22 55.31 -17.26
N LEU A 3 19.06 55.30 -15.95
CA LEU A 3 19.61 54.28 -15.07
C LEU A 3 18.59 54.01 -13.99
N LEU A 4 17.70 53.08 -14.33
CA LEU A 4 16.76 52.41 -13.43
C LEU A 4 17.50 51.83 -12.22
N GLU A 5 17.02 52.25 -11.05
CA GLU A 5 16.92 51.57 -9.76
C GLU A 5 17.58 50.18 -9.66
N ILE A 6 18.69 50.13 -8.90
CA ILE A 6 19.18 48.90 -8.27
C ILE A 6 18.47 48.80 -6.92
N PHE A 7 17.34 48.07 -6.87
CA PHE A 7 16.84 47.53 -5.62
C PHE A 7 17.59 46.22 -5.33
N ASP A 8 18.61 46.33 -4.50
CA ASP A 8 19.19 45.20 -3.76
C ASP A 8 18.26 44.90 -2.58
N ASP A 9 17.17 44.18 -2.84
CA ASP A 9 16.43 43.47 -1.79
C ASP A 9 17.01 42.06 -1.69
N GLY A 10 18.14 41.98 -0.99
CA GLY A 10 18.82 40.75 -0.60
C GLY A 10 18.00 39.87 0.33
N THR A 11 16.82 39.43 -0.11
CA THR A 11 16.19 38.22 0.40
C THR A 11 16.64 37.06 -0.49
N GLU A 12 17.83 36.52 -0.21
CA GLU A 12 18.10 35.12 -0.52
C GLU A 12 17.01 34.30 0.18
N LYS A 13 15.91 34.03 -0.52
CA LYS A 13 15.07 32.88 -0.22
C LYS A 13 16.00 31.69 -0.40
N ARG A 14 16.57 31.19 0.71
CA ARG A 14 17.12 29.83 0.78
C ARG A 14 16.07 28.95 0.12
N GLY A 15 16.32 28.55 -1.12
CA GLY A 15 15.38 27.76 -1.89
C GLY A 15 15.16 26.49 -1.09
N GLU A 16 13.97 26.36 -0.50
CA GLU A 16 13.57 25.14 0.18
C GLU A 16 13.48 24.06 -0.90
N THR A 17 14.58 23.32 -1.09
CA THR A 17 14.56 22.13 -1.93
C THR A 17 13.76 21.06 -1.19
N THR A 18 12.65 20.68 -1.78
CA THR A 18 11.76 19.64 -1.29
C THR A 18 12.22 18.28 -1.80
N PHE A 19 11.72 17.20 -1.19
CA PHE A 19 11.96 15.85 -1.71
C PHE A 19 11.45 15.68 -3.15
N MET A 20 10.44 16.45 -3.56
CA MET A 20 9.88 16.40 -4.92
C MET A 20 10.82 17.02 -5.97
N ASP A 21 11.85 17.75 -5.55
CA ASP A 21 12.87 18.30 -6.44
C ASP A 21 13.99 17.29 -6.74
N LEU A 22 13.97 16.11 -6.10
CA LEU A 22 14.88 15.01 -6.41
C LEU A 22 14.47 14.33 -7.72
N PRO A 23 15.43 13.93 -8.57
CA PRO A 23 15.14 13.06 -9.70
C PRO A 23 14.42 11.79 -9.27
N ASP A 24 13.42 11.36 -10.05
CA ASP A 24 12.58 10.20 -9.76
C ASP A 24 13.40 8.95 -9.40
N GLU A 25 14.50 8.70 -10.12
CA GLU A 25 15.41 7.57 -9.86
C GLU A 25 16.00 7.58 -8.44
N MET A 26 16.32 8.77 -7.92
CA MET A 26 16.87 8.94 -6.58
C MET A 26 15.77 8.77 -5.52
N SER A 27 14.58 9.32 -5.79
CA SER A 27 13.39 9.15 -4.96
C SER A 27 12.99 7.68 -4.83
N ILE A 28 12.97 6.92 -5.93
CA ILE A 28 12.69 5.48 -5.94
C ILE A 28 13.70 4.71 -5.08
N LYS A 29 15.00 5.01 -5.21
CA LYS A 29 16.04 4.39 -4.38
C LYS A 29 15.84 4.67 -2.90
N ILE A 30 15.45 5.89 -2.53
CA ILE A 30 15.16 6.22 -1.13
C ILE A 30 13.94 5.43 -0.63
N ILE A 31 12.85 5.41 -1.40
CA ILE A 31 11.62 4.68 -1.05
C ILE A 31 11.90 3.18 -0.88
N ALA A 32 12.73 2.59 -1.76
CA ALA A 32 13.10 1.17 -1.70
C ALA A 32 13.88 0.78 -0.43
N ASN A 33 14.53 1.74 0.24
CA ASN A 33 15.24 1.52 1.50
C ASN A 33 14.35 1.74 2.75
N LEU A 34 13.13 2.21 2.58
CA LEU A 34 12.19 2.37 3.69
C LEU A 34 11.52 1.05 4.05
N ASP A 35 11.19 0.90 5.34
CA ASP A 35 10.33 -0.19 5.75
C ASP A 35 8.94 -0.06 5.12
N LEU A 36 8.31 -1.21 4.85
CA LEU A 36 7.02 -1.29 4.19
C LEU A 36 5.93 -0.38 4.82
N PRO A 37 5.81 -0.25 6.16
CA PRO A 37 4.90 0.72 6.76
C PRO A 37 5.16 2.16 6.33
N SER A 38 6.42 2.58 6.25
CA SER A 38 6.77 3.94 5.80
C SER A 38 6.48 4.12 4.32
N GLN A 39 6.74 3.11 3.48
CA GLN A 39 6.36 3.17 2.06
C GLN A 39 4.85 3.33 1.87
N PHE A 40 4.02 2.59 2.62
CA PHE A 40 2.57 2.73 2.55
C PHE A 40 2.07 4.08 3.06
N LYS A 41 2.74 4.69 4.03
CA LYS A 41 2.43 6.06 4.47
C LYS A 41 2.73 7.08 3.38
N MET A 42 3.82 6.92 2.63
CA MET A 42 4.18 7.84 1.54
C MET A 42 3.13 7.89 0.42
N ARG A 43 2.43 6.78 0.15
CA ARG A 43 1.30 6.76 -0.79
C ARG A 43 0.21 7.80 -0.48
N ARG A 44 0.06 8.17 0.80
CA ARG A 44 -0.97 9.13 1.26
C ARG A 44 -0.50 10.59 1.24
N VAL A 45 0.79 10.84 0.96
CA VAL A 45 1.38 12.19 1.02
C VAL A 45 1.12 12.99 -0.26
N SER A 46 1.34 12.39 -1.43
CA SER A 46 1.05 13.03 -2.72
C SER A 46 0.82 11.99 -3.81
N ARG A 47 0.19 12.43 -4.92
CA ARG A 47 0.02 11.59 -6.11
C ARG A 47 1.37 11.15 -6.70
N GLY A 48 2.36 12.05 -6.74
CA GLY A 48 3.70 11.73 -7.25
C GLY A 48 4.41 10.66 -6.40
N PHE A 49 4.31 10.75 -5.07
CA PHE A 49 4.84 9.70 -4.18
C PHE A 49 4.14 8.35 -4.39
N ASN A 50 2.83 8.35 -4.62
CA ASN A 50 2.11 7.13 -4.92
C ASN A 50 2.59 6.50 -6.23
N GLU A 51 2.80 7.30 -7.27
CA GLU A 51 3.32 6.83 -8.57
C GLU A 51 4.75 6.28 -8.43
N LEU A 52 5.65 6.98 -7.73
CA LEU A 52 7.02 6.53 -7.49
C LEU A 52 7.08 5.25 -6.63
N GLN A 53 6.21 5.13 -5.63
CA GLN A 53 6.16 3.94 -4.79
C GLN A 53 5.75 2.70 -5.59
N LEU A 54 4.87 2.83 -6.58
CA LEU A 54 4.49 1.71 -7.46
C LEU A 54 5.66 1.17 -8.28
N CYS A 55 6.71 1.97 -8.51
CA CYS A 55 7.95 1.51 -9.16
C CYS A 55 8.84 0.67 -8.24
N VAL A 56 8.59 0.65 -6.93
CA VAL A 56 9.34 -0.14 -5.95
C VAL A 56 8.66 -1.49 -5.75
N LYS A 57 9.35 -2.58 -6.10
CA LYS A 57 8.86 -3.94 -5.85
C LYS A 57 9.03 -4.29 -4.37
N ASN A 58 7.93 -4.67 -3.73
CA ASN A 58 7.85 -5.03 -2.33
C ASN A 58 7.79 -6.54 -2.15
N MET A 59 8.35 -7.04 -1.06
CA MET A 59 8.24 -8.45 -0.67
C MET A 59 7.58 -8.52 0.70
N LEU A 60 6.40 -9.15 0.75
CA LEU A 60 5.68 -9.43 1.99
C LEU A 60 5.88 -10.90 2.36
N GLN A 61 6.07 -11.17 3.65
CA GLN A 61 6.11 -12.56 4.10
C GLN A 61 4.71 -13.16 4.09
N THR A 62 3.77 -12.49 4.74
CA THR A 62 2.40 -13.00 4.83
C THR A 62 1.35 -11.91 4.73
N ILE A 63 0.26 -12.23 4.05
CA ILE A 63 -1.03 -11.55 4.21
C ILE A 63 -2.02 -12.54 4.80
N GLU A 64 -2.70 -12.13 5.85
CA GLU A 64 -3.81 -12.85 6.45
C GLU A 64 -5.09 -12.03 6.27
N ILE A 65 -6.09 -12.62 5.63
CA ILE A 65 -7.43 -12.07 5.43
C ILE A 65 -8.38 -12.87 6.30
N LYS A 66 -9.13 -12.20 7.16
CA LYS A 66 -10.19 -12.79 7.98
C LYS A 66 -11.53 -12.25 7.52
N ILE A 67 -12.42 -13.16 7.18
CA ILE A 67 -13.81 -12.91 6.82
C ILE A 67 -14.63 -13.23 8.07
N ILE A 68 -15.18 -12.18 8.69
CA ILE A 68 -15.93 -12.24 9.95
C ILE A 68 -17.36 -11.79 9.64
N PRO A 69 -18.40 -12.22 10.38
CA PRO A 69 -19.70 -11.61 10.26
C PRO A 69 -19.61 -10.07 10.33
N ASP A 70 -20.20 -9.41 9.32
CA ASP A 70 -20.29 -7.95 9.16
C ASP A 70 -18.96 -7.18 8.92
N ARG A 71 -17.80 -7.83 8.83
CA ARG A 71 -16.53 -7.13 8.55
C ARG A 71 -15.43 -8.01 7.97
N TYR A 72 -14.41 -7.36 7.41
CA TYR A 72 -13.18 -7.99 6.94
C TYR A 72 -11.97 -7.41 7.66
N GLU A 73 -11.02 -8.27 8.00
CA GLU A 73 -9.76 -7.86 8.59
C GLU A 73 -8.60 -8.34 7.72
N MET A 74 -7.59 -7.49 7.53
CA MET A 74 -6.37 -7.82 6.82
C MET A 74 -5.16 -7.50 7.69
N SER A 75 -4.31 -8.49 7.90
CA SER A 75 -3.00 -8.32 8.54
C SER A 75 -1.90 -8.57 7.53
N ILE A 76 -0.89 -7.72 7.53
CA ILE A 76 0.28 -7.83 6.66
C ILE A 76 1.50 -7.97 7.57
N ASN A 77 2.29 -9.03 7.42
CA ASN A 77 3.57 -9.15 8.12
C ASN A 77 4.74 -8.88 7.16
N PRO A 78 5.72 -8.06 7.58
CA PRO A 78 5.96 -7.53 8.94
C PRO A 78 5.23 -6.20 9.30
N CYS A 79 4.28 -5.73 8.49
CA CYS A 79 3.71 -4.38 8.62
C CYS A 79 2.76 -4.14 9.81
N SER A 80 2.15 -5.18 10.37
CA SER A 80 1.09 -5.03 11.39
C SER A 80 1.70 -4.77 12.76
N ARG A 81 2.21 -3.55 13.00
CA ARG A 81 2.85 -3.22 14.27
C ARG A 81 1.89 -3.07 15.44
N ASN A 82 0.57 -2.92 15.26
CA ASN A 82 -0.36 -2.74 16.38
C ASN A 82 -1.84 -3.16 16.18
N SER A 83 -2.31 -3.42 14.96
CA SER A 83 -3.65 -4.01 14.72
C SER A 83 -3.85 -4.37 13.25
N PRO A 84 -4.65 -5.41 12.93
CA PRO A 84 -5.13 -5.66 11.58
C PRO A 84 -5.81 -4.41 11.00
N TRP A 85 -5.62 -4.16 9.71
CA TRP A 85 -6.47 -3.20 9.00
C TRP A 85 -7.88 -3.79 8.92
N GLN A 86 -8.88 -3.04 9.35
CA GLN A 86 -10.29 -3.45 9.33
C GLN A 86 -11.04 -2.65 8.27
N CYS A 87 -11.91 -3.32 7.54
CA CYS A 87 -12.86 -2.69 6.62
C CYS A 87 -14.24 -3.34 6.80
N HIS A 88 -15.29 -2.53 6.64
CA HIS A 88 -16.67 -2.95 6.88
C HIS A 88 -17.39 -3.31 5.58
N ASN A 89 -16.79 -2.98 4.43
CA ASN A 89 -17.31 -3.32 3.11
C ASN A 89 -16.27 -4.12 2.31
N TYR A 90 -16.77 -5.10 1.57
CA TYR A 90 -16.02 -5.92 0.63
C TYR A 90 -15.31 -5.11 -0.46
N ASP A 91 -15.93 -4.05 -0.98
CA ASP A 91 -15.30 -3.22 -2.02
C ASP A 91 -14.00 -2.56 -1.53
N GLU A 92 -13.97 -2.15 -0.25
CA GLU A 92 -12.78 -1.56 0.35
C GLU A 92 -11.65 -2.59 0.43
N LEU A 93 -11.97 -3.82 0.87
CA LEU A 93 -11.03 -4.94 0.91
C LEU A 93 -10.40 -5.18 -0.46
N ILE A 94 -11.24 -5.34 -1.49
CA ILE A 94 -10.80 -5.63 -2.86
C ILE A 94 -9.95 -4.50 -3.42
N GLN A 95 -10.34 -3.24 -3.22
CA GLN A 95 -9.52 -2.10 -3.64
C GLN A 95 -8.18 -2.06 -2.91
N GLY A 96 -8.15 -2.38 -1.62
CA GLY A 96 -6.92 -2.51 -0.84
C GLY A 96 -5.99 -3.57 -1.41
N LEU A 97 -6.52 -4.76 -1.69
CA LEU A 97 -5.77 -5.87 -2.28
C LEU A 97 -5.26 -5.55 -3.68
N ARG A 98 -6.10 -5.00 -4.57
CA ARG A 98 -5.67 -4.60 -5.93
C ARG A 98 -4.52 -3.61 -5.89
N ARG A 99 -4.58 -2.63 -4.99
CA ARG A 99 -3.50 -1.65 -4.80
C ARG A 99 -2.22 -2.25 -4.23
N LEU A 100 -2.32 -3.34 -3.47
CA LEU A 100 -1.15 -4.06 -2.97
C LEU A 100 -0.52 -4.92 -4.08
N ALA A 101 -1.35 -5.58 -4.90
CA ALA A 101 -0.88 -6.48 -5.95
C ALA A 101 0.00 -5.80 -7.02
N LEU A 102 -0.21 -4.50 -7.28
CA LEU A 102 0.49 -3.76 -8.34
C LEU A 102 2.02 -3.83 -8.27
N ASN A 103 2.60 -3.95 -7.08
CA ASN A 103 4.04 -3.87 -6.89
C ASN A 103 4.53 -4.75 -5.74
N THR A 104 3.82 -5.83 -5.42
CA THR A 104 4.14 -6.66 -4.26
C THR A 104 4.13 -8.14 -4.59
N SER A 105 5.23 -8.82 -4.25
CA SER A 105 5.29 -10.28 -4.17
C SER A 105 5.02 -10.71 -2.73
N ILE A 106 4.34 -11.85 -2.54
CA ILE A 106 3.92 -12.33 -1.22
C ILE A 106 4.32 -13.80 -1.08
N ASN A 107 5.05 -14.18 -0.03
CA ASN A 107 5.37 -15.60 0.13
C ASN A 107 4.11 -16.43 0.42
N ARG A 108 3.25 -15.98 1.34
CA ARG A 108 2.03 -16.71 1.70
C ARG A 108 0.81 -15.83 1.92
N ILE A 109 -0.31 -16.22 1.32
CA ILE A 109 -1.63 -15.63 1.54
C ILE A 109 -2.47 -16.63 2.33
N THR A 110 -3.09 -16.17 3.42
CA THR A 110 -3.99 -16.98 4.25
C THR A 110 -5.36 -16.32 4.28
N ILE A 111 -6.41 -17.08 3.95
CA ILE A 111 -7.81 -16.66 4.11
C ILE A 111 -8.42 -17.49 5.23
N ARG A 112 -9.09 -16.84 6.18
CA ARG A 112 -9.84 -17.48 7.26
C ARG A 112 -11.28 -17.00 7.23
N GLU A 113 -12.21 -17.93 7.19
CA GLU A 113 -13.64 -17.66 7.21
C GLU A 113 -14.24 -18.15 8.54
N GLU A 114 -14.83 -17.23 9.31
CA GLU A 114 -15.53 -17.54 10.57
C GLU A 114 -17.00 -17.95 10.32
N LEU A 115 -17.52 -18.83 11.19
CA LEU A 115 -18.89 -19.37 11.14
C LEU A 115 -19.98 -18.29 11.05
N GLY A 116 -21.00 -18.54 10.21
CA GLY A 116 -22.16 -17.65 10.05
C GLY A 116 -22.06 -16.66 8.89
N THR A 117 -21.08 -16.84 8.00
CA THR A 117 -20.87 -16.02 6.81
C THR A 117 -21.54 -16.69 5.58
N ASP A 118 -22.74 -16.24 5.21
CA ASP A 118 -23.43 -16.68 3.98
C ASP A 118 -22.85 -15.93 2.76
N HIS A 119 -21.59 -16.21 2.43
CA HIS A 119 -20.83 -15.44 1.45
C HIS A 119 -20.46 -16.26 0.20
N ILE A 120 -21.47 -16.93 -0.39
CA ILE A 120 -21.35 -17.63 -1.69
C ILE A 120 -20.87 -16.71 -2.83
N MET A 121 -21.00 -15.38 -2.69
CA MET A 121 -20.60 -14.38 -3.69
C MET A 121 -19.19 -13.80 -3.48
N ILE A 122 -18.49 -14.15 -2.40
CA ILE A 122 -17.21 -13.52 -2.03
C ILE A 122 -16.01 -14.19 -2.69
N GLU A 123 -16.12 -15.45 -3.10
CA GLU A 123 -14.96 -16.20 -3.59
C GLU A 123 -14.43 -15.67 -4.93
N ASP A 124 -15.27 -15.48 -5.95
CA ASP A 124 -14.76 -15.23 -7.32
C ASP A 124 -13.94 -13.93 -7.42
N CYS A 125 -14.50 -12.81 -6.99
CA CYS A 125 -13.80 -11.51 -7.14
C CYS A 125 -12.61 -11.37 -6.17
N LEU A 126 -12.65 -12.04 -5.01
CA LEU A 126 -11.54 -12.08 -4.07
C LEU A 126 -10.42 -12.92 -4.67
N MET A 127 -10.73 -14.13 -5.15
CA MET A 127 -9.77 -15.04 -5.76
C MET A 127 -9.14 -14.41 -7.01
N ASP A 128 -9.92 -13.80 -7.90
CA ASP A 128 -9.42 -13.04 -9.05
C ASP A 128 -8.43 -11.95 -8.61
N THR A 129 -8.76 -11.25 -7.53
CA THR A 129 -7.88 -10.21 -6.99
C THR A 129 -6.59 -10.82 -6.42
N LEU A 130 -6.69 -11.94 -5.72
CA LEU A 130 -5.55 -12.64 -5.13
C LEU A 130 -4.62 -13.26 -6.19
N PHE A 131 -5.15 -13.70 -7.33
CA PHE A 131 -4.36 -14.19 -8.46
C PHE A 131 -3.52 -13.10 -9.14
N ASN A 132 -3.76 -11.82 -8.85
CA ASN A 132 -2.88 -10.74 -9.31
C ASN A 132 -1.59 -10.61 -8.49
N PHE A 133 -1.47 -11.31 -7.36
CA PHE A 133 -0.22 -11.34 -6.61
C PHE A 133 0.71 -12.43 -7.17
N GLU A 134 2.00 -12.10 -7.23
CA GLU A 134 3.05 -13.11 -7.32
C GLU A 134 3.20 -13.73 -5.93
N ALA A 135 2.63 -14.93 -5.73
CA ALA A 135 2.67 -15.61 -4.44
C ALA A 135 3.07 -17.08 -4.52
N ASP A 136 3.82 -17.55 -3.50
CA ASP A 136 4.30 -18.93 -3.44
C ASP A 136 3.23 -19.88 -2.88
N GLU A 137 2.42 -19.41 -1.93
CA GLU A 137 1.42 -20.24 -1.24
C GLU A 137 0.10 -19.48 -1.01
N LEU A 138 -1.03 -20.14 -1.31
CA LEU A 138 -2.37 -19.70 -0.93
C LEU A 138 -3.03 -20.77 -0.06
N ILE A 139 -3.47 -20.40 1.14
CA ILE A 139 -4.09 -21.31 2.11
C ILE A 139 -5.46 -20.75 2.51
N THR A 140 -6.50 -21.57 2.39
CA THR A 140 -7.87 -21.23 2.78
C THR A 140 -8.31 -22.10 3.95
N TRP A 141 -8.77 -21.48 5.05
CA TRP A 141 -9.33 -22.15 6.21
C TRP A 141 -10.80 -21.81 6.32
N ASN A 142 -11.63 -22.84 6.41
CA ASN A 142 -13.06 -22.69 6.60
C ASN A 142 -13.44 -23.41 7.89
N ASP A 143 -13.87 -22.67 8.90
CA ASP A 143 -14.29 -23.25 10.19
C ASP A 143 -15.68 -23.89 10.07
N LYS A 144 -15.90 -24.77 9.08
CA LYS A 144 -17.14 -25.54 8.94
C LYS A 144 -17.16 -26.67 9.97
N LYS A 145 -17.99 -26.53 10.99
CA LYS A 145 -18.43 -27.62 11.87
C LYS A 145 -19.89 -27.94 11.64
#